data_AF-A0A959JW45-F1
#
_entry.id   AF-A0A959JW45-F1
#
_cell.length_a   1.000
_cell.length_b   1.000
_cell.length_c   1.000
_cell.angle_alpha   90.00
_cell.angle_beta   90.00
_cell.angle_gamma   90.00
#
_symmetry.space_group_name_H-M   'P 1'
#
loop_
_entity.id
_entity.type
_entity.pdbx_description
1 polymer ?
#
loop_
_entity_poly.entity_id
_entity_poly.type
_entity_poly.pdbx_seq_one_letter_code
_entity_poly.pdbx_strand_id
1 'polypeptide(L)'
;MSDQNYNTYTIKLPQFEGPFDLLLFFIERDELDINNIPIAKITDDFLEYIRHIEALNIDLASEFIVVAATLMRIKAKMLLPRKAIDEEGNEIDPREELVQKLLEYKRYKETLDSFRQKEEDRANMFGRGIAKDELRRIAELALVDAELESISLFKLLKAFENVMEQFRDQKIVAHTIARYEYT
;
A
#
# COMPACT_ATOMS: atom_id res chain seq x y z
N MET A 1 27.39 -24.31 -34.98
CA MET A 1 26.19 -24.83 -34.29
C MET A 1 26.03 -24.05 -33.01
N SER A 2 24.89 -23.37 -32.88
CA SER A 2 24.24 -22.89 -31.64
C SER A 2 25.07 -22.11 -30.62
N ASP A 3 25.23 -20.80 -30.85
CA ASP A 3 25.27 -19.80 -29.77
C ASP A 3 23.82 -19.46 -29.41
N GLN A 4 23.28 -20.10 -28.37
CA GLN A 4 22.01 -19.72 -27.76
C GLN A 4 22.29 -18.58 -26.78
N ASN A 5 22.03 -17.34 -27.21
CA ASN A 5 21.94 -16.19 -26.31
C ASN A 5 20.80 -16.45 -25.31
N TYR A 6 21.15 -16.84 -24.09
CA TYR A 6 20.26 -16.64 -22.96
C TYR A 6 20.10 -15.14 -22.80
N ASN A 7 18.98 -14.62 -23.31
CA ASN A 7 18.56 -13.27 -23.05
C ASN A 7 18.28 -13.20 -21.54
N THR A 8 19.31 -12.89 -20.77
CA THR A 8 19.21 -12.58 -19.34
C THR A 8 18.42 -11.29 -19.23
N TYR A 9 17.10 -11.41 -19.34
CA TYR A 9 16.20 -10.39 -18.84
C TYR A 9 16.46 -10.36 -17.34
N THR A 10 17.26 -9.39 -16.89
CA THR A 10 17.29 -9.01 -15.48
C THR A 10 15.92 -8.46 -15.16
N ILE A 11 15.00 -9.35 -14.78
CA ILE A 11 13.69 -8.98 -14.24
C ILE A 11 13.98 -8.34 -12.88
N LYS A 12 14.13 -7.02 -12.87
CA LYS A 12 13.96 -6.26 -11.64
C LYS A 12 12.49 -6.42 -11.27
N LEU A 13 12.18 -7.27 -10.29
CA LEU A 13 10.80 -7.34 -9.78
C LEU A 13 10.43 -5.94 -9.29
N PRO A 14 9.34 -5.34 -9.78
CA PRO A 14 8.74 -4.20 -9.12
C PRO A 14 8.32 -4.67 -7.72
N GLN A 15 8.73 -3.94 -6.69
CA GLN A 15 8.18 -4.13 -5.36
C GLN A 15 6.77 -3.55 -5.38
N PHE A 16 5.79 -4.36 -5.77
CA PHE A 16 4.38 -3.95 -5.77
C PHE A 16 3.87 -3.86 -4.34
N GLU A 17 3.02 -2.87 -4.07
CA GLU A 17 2.39 -2.64 -2.77
C GLU A 17 1.20 -3.58 -2.49
N GLY A 18 0.94 -4.56 -3.38
CA GLY A 18 -0.11 -5.56 -3.22
C GLY A 18 -0.62 -6.15 -4.55
N PRO A 19 -1.61 -7.05 -4.50
CA PRO A 19 -2.12 -7.76 -5.67
C PRO A 19 -2.88 -6.87 -6.67
N PHE A 20 -3.57 -5.82 -6.20
CA PHE A 20 -4.27 -4.89 -7.08
C PHE A 20 -3.31 -3.99 -7.87
N ASP A 21 -2.17 -3.64 -7.27
CA ASP A 21 -1.13 -2.86 -7.94
C ASP A 21 -0.50 -3.65 -9.08
N LEU A 22 -0.22 -4.94 -8.84
CA LEU A 22 0.24 -5.86 -9.87
C LEU A 22 -0.77 -6.01 -11.02
N LEU A 23 -2.08 -6.10 -10.69
CA LEU A 23 -3.12 -6.17 -11.71
C LEU A 23 -3.20 -4.89 -12.55
N LEU A 24 -3.14 -3.72 -11.91
CA LEU A 24 -3.08 -2.45 -12.62
C LEU A 24 -1.86 -2.37 -13.53
N PHE A 25 -0.69 -2.82 -13.06
CA PHE A 25 0.51 -2.87 -13.88
C PHE A 25 0.32 -3.72 -15.15
N PHE A 26 -0.33 -4.89 -15.07
CA PHE A 26 -0.62 -5.69 -16.27
C PHE A 26 -1.57 -4.98 -17.23
N ILE A 27 -2.60 -4.31 -16.70
CA ILE A 27 -3.55 -3.54 -17.49
C ILE A 27 -2.85 -2.39 -18.22
N GLU A 28 -1.97 -1.66 -17.54
CA GLU A 28 -1.20 -0.55 -18.11
C GLU A 28 -0.15 -1.03 -19.12
N ARG A 29 0.62 -2.08 -18.79
CA ARG A 29 1.65 -2.66 -19.66
C ARG A 29 1.08 -3.14 -20.99
N ASP A 30 -0.12 -3.71 -20.96
CA ASP A 30 -0.76 -4.32 -22.12
C ASP A 30 -1.79 -3.38 -22.80
N GLU A 31 -1.86 -2.11 -22.37
CA GLU A 31 -2.80 -1.10 -22.88
C GLU A 31 -4.27 -1.57 -22.90
N LEU A 32 -4.68 -2.28 -21.85
CA LEU A 32 -6.01 -2.86 -21.74
C LEU A 32 -7.00 -1.85 -21.16
N ASP A 33 -8.25 -1.91 -21.62
CA ASP A 33 -9.36 -1.19 -20.97
C ASP A 33 -9.72 -1.89 -19.65
N ILE A 34 -9.67 -1.13 -18.55
CA ILE A 34 -10.04 -1.59 -17.20
C ILE A 34 -11.49 -2.08 -17.12
N ASN A 35 -12.39 -1.57 -17.97
CA ASN A 35 -13.79 -2.01 -18.01
C ASN A 35 -13.97 -3.30 -18.81
N ASN A 36 -13.00 -3.64 -19.68
CA ASN A 36 -13.07 -4.80 -20.56
C ASN A 36 -11.80 -5.64 -20.51
N ILE A 37 -11.47 -6.12 -19.30
CA ILE A 37 -10.25 -6.88 -19.07
C ILE A 37 -10.38 -8.31 -19.62
N PRO A 38 -9.41 -8.80 -20.42
CA PRO A 38 -9.30 -10.20 -20.79
C PRO A 38 -8.86 -11.05 -19.60
N ILE A 39 -9.83 -11.52 -18.81
CA ILE A 39 -9.60 -12.30 -17.57
C ILE A 39 -8.68 -13.50 -17.81
N ALA A 40 -8.83 -14.20 -18.93
CA ALA A 40 -8.02 -15.38 -19.25
C ALA A 40 -6.51 -15.07 -19.24
N LYS A 41 -6.11 -14.00 -19.95
CA LYS A 41 -4.72 -13.56 -20.07
C LYS A 41 -4.18 -13.03 -18.74
N ILE A 42 -4.92 -12.12 -18.09
CA ILE A 42 -4.51 -11.54 -16.80
C ILE A 42 -4.35 -12.60 -15.72
N THR A 43 -5.20 -13.63 -15.71
CA THR A 43 -5.09 -14.72 -14.74
C THR A 43 -3.80 -15.52 -14.96
N ASP A 44 -3.44 -15.78 -16.22
CA ASP A 44 -2.25 -16.56 -16.54
C ASP A 44 -0.97 -15.77 -16.17
N ASP A 45 -0.91 -14.49 -16.52
CA ASP A 45 0.18 -13.58 -16.16
C ASP A 45 0.31 -13.43 -14.64
N PHE A 46 -0.81 -13.29 -13.92
CA PHE A 46 -0.82 -13.20 -12.46
C PHE A 46 -0.28 -14.48 -11.82
N LEU A 47 -0.72 -15.65 -12.28
CA LEU A 47 -0.26 -16.92 -11.74
C LEU A 47 1.22 -17.19 -12.07
N GLU A 48 1.69 -16.75 -13.23
CA GLU A 48 3.11 -16.82 -13.58
C GLU A 48 3.95 -15.99 -12.61
N TYR A 49 3.54 -14.75 -12.35
CA TYR A 49 4.22 -13.89 -11.38
C TYR A 49 4.26 -14.49 -9.97
N ILE A 50 3.14 -15.06 -9.51
CA ILE A 50 3.07 -15.71 -8.19
C ILE A 50 4.00 -16.90 -8.08
N ARG A 51 4.08 -17.76 -9.11
CA ARG A 51 5.01 -18.90 -9.10
C ARG A 51 6.46 -18.45 -8.97
N HIS A 52 6.82 -17.31 -9.57
CA HIS A 52 8.16 -16.75 -9.42
C HIS A 52 8.42 -16.22 -8.01
N ILE A 53 7.48 -15.51 -7.41
CA ILE A 53 7.63 -14.99 -6.03
C ILE A 53 7.59 -16.10 -4.99
N GLU A 54 6.71 -17.09 -5.12
CA GLU A 54 6.57 -18.18 -4.16
C GLU A 54 7.88 -18.97 -4.01
N ALA A 55 8.62 -19.15 -5.11
CA ALA A 55 9.94 -19.77 -5.11
C ALA A 55 11.00 -18.96 -4.33
N LEU A 56 10.78 -17.65 -4.15
CA LEU A 56 11.66 -16.73 -3.43
C LEU A 56 11.20 -16.51 -1.98
N ASN A 57 9.89 -16.35 -1.74
CA ASN A 57 9.31 -16.03 -0.43
C ASN A 57 7.81 -16.42 -0.36
N ILE A 58 7.50 -17.42 0.47
CA ILE A 58 6.14 -17.93 0.68
C ILE A 58 5.28 -16.92 1.48
N ASP A 59 5.87 -16.21 2.44
CA ASP A 59 5.12 -15.27 3.29
C ASP A 59 4.56 -14.12 2.46
N LEU A 60 5.35 -13.60 1.52
CA LEU A 60 4.92 -12.56 0.59
C LEU A 60 3.81 -13.06 -0.35
N ALA A 61 3.88 -14.31 -0.80
CA ALA A 61 2.87 -14.89 -1.68
C ALA A 61 1.49 -15.01 -1.02
N SER A 62 1.43 -15.11 0.31
CA SER A 62 0.18 -15.34 1.06
C SER A 62 -0.91 -14.29 0.80
N GLU A 63 -0.55 -13.01 0.67
CA GLU A 63 -1.48 -11.90 0.39
C GLU A 63 -2.16 -12.04 -0.98
N PHE A 64 -1.47 -12.65 -1.94
CA PHE A 64 -1.93 -12.74 -3.32
C PHE A 64 -2.83 -13.95 -3.58
N ILE A 65 -2.82 -14.97 -2.71
CA ILE A 65 -3.57 -16.23 -2.89
C ILE A 65 -5.07 -15.96 -3.03
N VAL A 66 -5.62 -15.04 -2.23
CA VAL A 66 -7.05 -14.70 -2.28
C VAL A 66 -7.43 -14.13 -3.64
N VAL A 67 -6.57 -13.28 -4.21
CA VAL A 67 -6.80 -12.67 -5.53
C VAL A 67 -6.60 -13.70 -6.64
N ALA A 68 -5.58 -14.57 -6.54
CA ALA A 68 -5.38 -15.69 -7.47
C ALA A 68 -6.63 -16.58 -7.54
N ALA A 69 -7.15 -17.00 -6.39
CA ALA A 69 -8.36 -17.83 -6.31
C ALA A 69 -9.57 -17.10 -6.89
N THR A 70 -9.68 -15.80 -6.65
CA THR A 70 -10.76 -14.96 -7.21
C THR A 70 -10.67 -14.90 -8.74
N LEU A 71 -9.48 -14.68 -9.31
CA LEU A 71 -9.26 -14.66 -10.76
C LEU A 71 -9.59 -16.00 -11.40
N MET A 72 -9.10 -17.11 -10.82
CA MET A 72 -9.43 -18.46 -11.28
C MET A 72 -10.95 -18.71 -11.27
N ARG A 73 -11.64 -18.28 -10.21
CA ARG A 73 -13.10 -18.40 -10.09
C ARG A 73 -13.81 -17.62 -11.20
N ILE A 74 -13.37 -16.39 -11.48
CA ILE A 74 -13.94 -15.55 -12.54
C ILE A 74 -13.67 -16.19 -13.92
N LYS A 75 -12.43 -16.63 -14.18
CA LYS A 75 -12.04 -17.34 -15.42
C LYS A 75 -12.92 -18.57 -15.64
N ALA A 76 -13.12 -19.40 -14.61
CA ALA A 76 -13.98 -20.57 -14.70
C ALA A 76 -15.44 -20.20 -15.01
N LYS A 77 -16.00 -19.21 -14.30
CA LYS A 77 -17.38 -18.73 -14.55
C LYS A 77 -17.57 -18.19 -15.97
N MET A 78 -16.61 -17.45 -16.50
CA MET A 78 -16.69 -16.88 -17.85
C MET A 78 -16.60 -17.94 -18.96
N LEU A 79 -15.95 -19.07 -18.69
CA LEU A 79 -15.83 -20.17 -19.65
C LEU A 79 -17.04 -21.11 -19.63
N LEU A 80 -17.94 -20.99 -18.65
CA LEU A 80 -19.14 -21.81 -18.58
C LEU A 80 -20.22 -21.30 -19.54
N PRO A 81 -20.94 -22.21 -20.22
CA PRO A 81 -21.99 -21.83 -21.18
C PRO A 81 -23.25 -21.26 -20.51
N ARG A 82 -23.38 -21.39 -19.18
CA ARG A 82 -24.51 -20.86 -18.41
C ARG A 82 -24.09 -19.57 -17.73
N LYS A 83 -24.63 -18.45 -18.20
CA LYS A 83 -24.46 -17.16 -17.55
C LYS A 83 -25.27 -17.11 -16.25
N ALA A 84 -24.68 -16.52 -15.21
CA ALA A 84 -25.39 -16.27 -13.96
C ALA A 84 -26.39 -15.13 -14.20
N ILE A 85 -27.61 -15.33 -13.72
CA ILE A 85 -28.72 -14.39 -13.86
C ILE A 85 -29.08 -13.91 -12.46
N ASP A 86 -29.36 -12.62 -12.30
CA ASP A 86 -29.86 -12.07 -11.03
C ASP A 86 -31.35 -12.39 -10.81
N GLU A 87 -31.90 -11.96 -9.68
CA GLU A 87 -33.33 -12.14 -9.34
C GLU A 87 -34.27 -11.42 -10.31
N GLU A 88 -33.75 -10.45 -11.08
CA GLU A 88 -34.48 -9.60 -12.02
C GLU A 88 -34.36 -10.08 -13.48
N GLY A 89 -33.53 -11.11 -13.74
CA GLY A 89 -33.31 -11.67 -15.07
C GLY A 89 -32.16 -11.04 -15.87
N ASN A 90 -31.34 -10.17 -15.28
CA ASN A 90 -30.18 -9.57 -15.93
C ASN A 90 -28.96 -10.49 -15.87
N GLU A 91 -28.15 -10.45 -16.93
CA GLU A 91 -26.86 -11.16 -16.95
C GLU A 91 -25.87 -10.50 -15.99
N ILE A 92 -25.39 -11.25 -15.01
CA ILE A 92 -24.37 -10.78 -14.07
C ILE A 92 -22.99 -10.99 -14.72
N ASP A 93 -22.26 -9.90 -14.96
CA ASP A 93 -20.87 -10.00 -15.39
C ASP A 93 -20.00 -10.42 -14.18
N PRO A 94 -19.40 -11.64 -14.20
CA PRO A 94 -18.62 -12.12 -13.06
C PRO A 94 -17.38 -11.29 -12.76
N ARG A 95 -16.93 -10.40 -13.66
CA ARG A 95 -15.76 -9.53 -13.44
C ARG A 95 -16.10 -8.19 -12.81
N GLU A 96 -17.37 -7.82 -12.70
CA GLU A 96 -17.78 -6.48 -12.29
C GLU A 96 -17.26 -6.09 -10.90
N GLU A 97 -17.33 -7.00 -9.93
CA GLU A 97 -16.79 -6.80 -8.58
C GLU A 97 -15.28 -6.50 -8.60
N LEU A 98 -14.53 -7.18 -9.47
CA LEU A 98 -13.08 -6.98 -9.61
C LEU A 98 -12.77 -5.62 -10.23
N VAL A 99 -13.49 -5.25 -11.29
CA VAL A 99 -13.33 -3.96 -11.98
C VAL A 99 -13.59 -2.80 -11.01
N GLN A 100 -14.65 -2.89 -10.21
CA GLN A 100 -14.96 -1.86 -9.20
C GLN A 100 -13.82 -1.69 -8.19
N LYS A 101 -13.26 -2.79 -7.66
CA LYS A 101 -12.12 -2.73 -6.74
C LYS A 101 -10.87 -2.16 -7.39
N LEU A 102 -10.61 -2.49 -8.65
CA LEU A 102 -9.47 -1.93 -9.40
C LEU A 102 -9.62 -0.43 -9.63
N LEU A 103 -10.82 0.04 -9.99
CA LEU A 103 -11.10 1.47 -10.14
C LEU A 103 -10.96 2.22 -8.81
N GLU A 104 -11.47 1.64 -7.72
CA GLU A 104 -11.33 2.21 -6.39
C GLU A 104 -9.85 2.32 -5.98
N TYR A 105 -9.09 1.24 -6.15
CA TYR A 105 -7.65 1.24 -5.84
C TYR A 105 -6.89 2.25 -6.71
N LYS A 106 -7.19 2.32 -8.02
CA LYS A 106 -6.59 3.31 -8.93
C LYS A 106 -6.84 4.74 -8.44
N ARG A 107 -8.07 5.07 -8.03
CA ARG A 107 -8.41 6.39 -7.49
C ARG A 107 -7.61 6.74 -6.25
N TYR A 108 -7.44 5.78 -5.33
CA TYR A 108 -6.60 6.02 -4.15
C TYR A 108 -5.13 6.21 -4.54
N LYS A 109 -4.61 5.37 -5.44
CA LYS A 109 -3.23 5.47 -5.95
C LYS A 109 -2.93 6.85 -6.55
N GLU A 110 -3.82 7.37 -7.38
CA GLU A 110 -3.69 8.73 -7.95
C GLU A 110 -3.75 9.83 -6.88
N THR A 111 -4.53 9.61 -5.82
CA THR A 111 -4.63 10.59 -4.72
C THR A 111 -3.38 10.59 -3.84
N LEU A 112 -2.68 9.46 -3.69
CA LEU A 112 -1.46 9.34 -2.89
C LEU A 112 -0.36 10.30 -3.37
N ASP A 113 -0.20 10.48 -4.69
CA ASP A 113 0.77 11.42 -5.23
C ASP A 113 0.48 12.86 -4.80
N SER A 114 -0.81 13.24 -4.78
CA SER A 114 -1.23 14.57 -4.29
C SER A 114 -0.99 14.74 -2.78
N PHE A 115 -1.15 13.67 -2.00
CA PHE A 115 -0.86 13.70 -0.56
C PHE A 115 0.62 13.78 -0.28
N ARG A 116 1.44 13.09 -1.07
CA ARG A 116 2.91 13.13 -0.97
C ARG A 116 3.44 14.55 -1.19
N GLN A 117 2.91 15.27 -2.18
CA GLN A 117 3.24 16.68 -2.40
C GLN A 117 2.83 17.55 -1.20
N LYS A 118 1.61 17.37 -0.68
CA LYS A 118 1.14 18.10 0.52
C LYS A 118 1.97 17.80 1.77
N GLU A 119 2.42 16.56 1.93
CA GLU A 119 3.31 16.15 3.00
C GLU A 119 4.65 16.86 2.89
N GLU A 120 5.25 16.89 1.70
CA GLU A 120 6.50 17.59 1.43
C GLU A 120 6.37 19.09 1.71
N ASP A 121 5.31 19.73 1.23
CA ASP A 121 4.99 21.13 1.51
C ASP A 121 4.87 21.37 3.03
N ARG A 122 4.15 20.49 3.74
CA ARG A 122 3.96 20.58 5.19
C ARG A 122 5.26 20.38 5.97
N ALA A 123 6.14 19.48 5.51
CA ALA A 123 7.44 19.21 6.11
C ALA A 123 8.37 20.42 6.00
N ASN A 124 8.25 21.19 4.92
CA ASN A 124 8.95 22.46 4.73
C ASN A 124 8.38 23.62 5.56
N MET A 125 7.24 23.45 6.24
CA MET A 125 6.63 24.46 7.11
C MET A 125 7.02 24.28 8.58
N PHE A 126 7.85 25.19 9.08
CA PHE A 126 8.18 25.27 10.50
C PHE A 126 7.14 26.10 11.26
N GLY A 127 6.61 25.53 12.35
CA GLY A 127 5.77 26.29 13.27
C GLY A 127 6.58 27.40 13.94
N ARG A 128 6.00 28.60 14.09
CA ARG A 128 6.60 29.66 14.92
C ARG A 128 6.55 29.20 16.38
N GLY A 129 7.68 28.72 16.92
CA GLY A 129 7.76 28.13 18.26
C GLY A 129 7.25 29.05 19.37
N ILE A 130 7.43 30.36 19.21
CA ILE A 130 7.06 31.35 20.23
C ILE A 130 5.54 31.48 20.39
N ALA A 131 4.75 31.34 19.32
CA ALA A 131 3.31 31.60 19.38
C ALA A 131 2.55 30.54 20.20
N LYS A 132 2.98 29.28 20.17
CA LYS A 132 2.38 28.23 21.01
C LYS A 132 2.76 28.39 22.48
N ASP A 133 4.00 28.75 22.77
CA ASP A 133 4.47 28.95 24.14
C ASP A 133 3.92 30.24 24.77
N GLU A 134 3.70 31.29 23.97
CA GLU A 134 3.01 32.50 24.41
C GLU A 134 1.53 32.24 24.66
N LEU A 135 0.83 31.56 23.74
CA LEU A 135 -0.58 31.22 23.92
C LEU A 135 -0.77 30.29 25.13
N ARG A 136 0.15 29.34 25.33
CA ARG A 136 0.18 28.46 26.50
C ARG A 136 0.44 29.25 27.78
N ARG A 137 1.41 30.16 27.81
CA ARG A 137 1.65 31.03 28.97
C ARG A 137 0.47 31.96 29.29
N ILE A 138 -0.19 32.49 28.27
CA ILE A 138 -1.41 33.31 28.43
C ILE A 138 -2.55 32.45 29.00
N ALA A 139 -2.71 31.21 28.52
CA ALA A 139 -3.69 30.27 29.04
C ALA A 139 -3.39 29.81 30.48
N GLU A 140 -2.12 29.53 30.80
CA GLU A 140 -1.63 29.16 32.14
C GLU A 140 -1.87 30.32 33.14
N LEU A 141 -1.61 31.58 32.74
CA LEU A 141 -1.93 32.76 33.56
C LEU A 141 -3.44 32.96 33.79
N ALA A 142 -4.28 32.54 32.83
CA ALA A 142 -5.72 32.71 32.88
C ALA A 142 -6.46 31.57 33.61
N LEU A 143 -5.82 30.41 33.82
CA LEU A 143 -6.47 29.17 34.28
C LEU A 143 -5.79 28.53 35.50
N VAL A 144 -5.12 29.33 36.34
CA VAL A 144 -4.35 28.85 37.52
C VAL A 144 -5.14 27.90 38.44
N ASP A 145 -6.47 28.00 38.50
CA ASP A 145 -7.33 27.13 39.32
C ASP A 145 -7.97 25.93 38.58
N ALA A 146 -7.86 25.82 37.25
CA ALA A 146 -8.58 24.82 36.43
C ALA A 146 -7.72 23.65 35.92
N GLU A 147 -6.41 23.66 36.18
CA GLU A 147 -5.46 22.72 35.54
C GLU A 147 -5.62 21.27 36.02
N LEU A 148 -6.01 21.04 37.28
CA LEU A 148 -6.14 19.69 37.83
C LEU A 148 -7.49 19.02 37.52
N GLU A 149 -8.53 19.78 37.16
CA GLU A 149 -9.86 19.21 36.85
C GLU A 149 -9.92 18.60 35.43
N SER A 150 -9.05 19.03 34.52
CA SER A 150 -9.13 18.63 33.11
C SER A 150 -8.24 17.42 32.74
N ILE A 151 -7.46 16.89 33.69
CA ILE A 151 -6.56 15.75 33.47
C ILE A 151 -7.31 14.45 33.75
N SER A 152 -7.68 13.75 32.68
CA SER A 152 -8.25 12.40 32.76
C SER A 152 -7.14 11.35 32.65
N LEU A 153 -7.32 10.19 33.30
CA LEU A 153 -6.47 9.00 33.14
C LEU A 153 -6.23 8.67 31.66
N PHE A 154 -7.22 8.87 30.81
CA PHE A 154 -7.10 8.67 29.36
C PHE A 154 -6.06 9.59 28.71
N LYS A 155 -6.00 10.87 29.11
CA LYS A 155 -4.98 11.82 28.61
C LYS A 155 -3.58 11.40 29.07
N LEU A 156 -3.47 10.90 30.30
CA LEU A 156 -2.20 10.43 30.85
C LEU A 156 -1.69 9.18 30.13
N LEU A 157 -2.59 8.20 29.88
CA LEU A 157 -2.27 7.00 29.12
C LEU A 157 -1.86 7.32 27.69
N LYS A 158 -2.57 8.23 27.02
CA LYS A 158 -2.21 8.68 25.66
C LYS A 158 -0.86 9.40 25.62
N ALA A 159 -0.56 10.23 26.62
CA ALA A 159 0.75 10.87 26.72
C ALA A 159 1.87 9.84 26.95
N PHE A 160 1.62 8.83 27.79
CA PHE A 160 2.55 7.73 28.02
C PHE A 160 2.78 6.89 26.76
N GLU A 161 1.72 6.54 26.03
CA GLU A 161 1.79 5.82 24.75
C GLU A 161 2.65 6.56 23.73
N ASN A 162 2.41 7.87 23.54
CA ASN A 162 3.19 8.70 22.62
C ASN A 162 4.69 8.71 22.97
N VAL A 163 5.03 8.79 24.26
CA VAL A 163 6.43 8.75 24.70
C VAL A 163 7.05 7.37 24.44
N MET A 164 6.31 6.30 24.71
CA MET A 164 6.78 4.93 24.49
C MET A 164 6.98 4.62 23.00
N GLU A 165 6.13 5.12 22.11
CA GLU A 165 6.33 5.02 20.65
C GLU A 165 7.59 5.77 20.21
N GLN A 166 7.79 7.00 20.71
CA GLN A 166 8.99 7.78 20.40
C GLN A 166 10.29 7.07 20.84
N PHE A 167 10.25 6.36 21.97
CA PHE A 167 11.38 5.53 22.43
C PHE A 167 11.57 4.26 21.60
N ARG A 168 10.49 3.68 21.07
CA ARG A 168 10.55 2.46 20.24
C ARG A 168 11.12 2.74 18.85
N ASP A 169 10.84 3.92 18.30
CA ASP A 169 11.34 4.37 16.99
C ASP A 169 12.76 4.94 17.03
N GLN A 170 13.32 5.21 18.21
CA GLN A 170 14.75 5.45 18.37
C GLN A 170 15.54 4.14 18.21
N LYS A 171 15.64 3.65 16.96
CA LYS A 171 16.73 2.74 16.58
C LYS A 171 18.04 3.48 16.85
N ILE A 172 18.80 2.99 17.83
CA ILE A 172 20.16 3.45 18.12
C ILE A 172 20.97 3.28 16.82
N VAL A 173 21.20 4.38 16.11
CA VAL A 173 22.11 4.39 14.95
C VAL A 173 23.51 4.33 15.53
N ALA A 174 24.02 3.11 15.75
CA ALA A 174 25.40 2.90 16.14
C ALA A 174 26.30 3.33 14.97
N HIS A 175 26.79 4.57 15.02
CA HIS A 175 27.78 5.04 14.06
C HIS A 175 29.12 4.40 14.41
N THR A 176 29.43 3.24 13.80
CA THR A 176 30.76 2.63 13.93
C THR A 176 31.73 3.40 13.03
N ILE A 177 32.57 4.23 13.64
CA ILE A 177 33.67 4.91 12.96
C ILE A 177 34.72 3.85 12.61
N ALA A 178 34.73 3.39 11.36
CA ALA A 178 35.80 2.53 10.85
C ALA A 178 37.08 3.36 10.71
N ARG A 179 38.07 3.11 11.57
CA ARG A 179 39.42 3.66 11.39
C ARG A 179 40.14 2.84 10.32
N TYR A 180 40.49 3.47 9.21
CA TYR A 180 41.41 2.87 8.24
C TYR A 180 42.84 3.17 8.69
N GLU A 181 43.61 2.11 8.96
CA GLU A 181 45.05 2.19 9.16
C GLU A 181 45.71 2.46 7.80
N TYR A 182 46.53 3.51 7.70
CA TYR A 182 47.41 3.75 6.55
C TYR A 182 48.80 3.17 6.87
N THR A 183 49.33 2.39 5.94
CA THR A 183 50.75 1.99 5.90
C THR A 183 51.58 3.04 5.18
#